data_AF-A0A535Z9A2-F1
#
_entry.id   AF-A0A535Z9A2-F1
#
_cell.length_a   1.000
_cell.length_b   1.000
_cell.length_c   1.000
_cell.angle_alpha   90.00
_cell.angle_beta   90.00
_cell.angle_gamma   90.00
#
_symmetry.space_group_name_H-M   'P 1'
#
loop_
_entity.id
_entity.type
_entity.pdbx_description
1 polymer ?
#
loop_
_entity_poly.entity_id
_entity_poly.type
_entity_poly.pdbx_seq_one_letter_code
_entity_poly.pdbx_strand_id
1 'polypeptide(L)'
;GNALEVQEALDALSGRGDEELLEVCLRVTREMCELAGVQADAEKVLRSGAGREKFEAMLAAQGGHLERGLPVAAVQVAVKADRDGYVGAIDALEIGLSGADIGVGRIRKEDKVDPAAGFVLEAQVGARVSKGEPLVVVHTWSRELVDRVTPRVRAAWHIVDHEVRRPPHVLARVDKSGVTRAD
;
A
#
# COMPACT_ATOMS: atom_id res chain seq x y z
N GLY A 1 0.75 -5.13 -3.37
CA GLY A 1 1.63 -5.94 -4.24
C GLY A 1 1.62 -5.38 -5.64
N ASN A 2 2.26 -6.03 -6.62
CA ASN A 2 2.51 -5.47 -7.96
C ASN A 2 1.32 -4.74 -8.63
N ALA A 3 0.34 -5.46 -9.20
CA ALA A 3 -0.77 -4.84 -9.92
C ALA A 3 -1.70 -4.03 -9.00
N LEU A 4 -1.87 -4.46 -7.76
CA LEU A 4 -2.69 -3.77 -6.76
C LEU A 4 -2.13 -2.39 -6.41
N GLU A 5 -0.81 -2.26 -6.23
CA GLU A 5 -0.13 -0.99 -5.95
C GLU A 5 -0.11 -0.08 -7.18
N VAL A 6 -0.02 -0.65 -8.40
CA VAL A 6 -0.23 0.14 -9.61
C VAL A 6 -1.64 0.71 -9.63
N GLN A 7 -2.66 -0.10 -9.34
CA GLN A 7 -4.04 0.39 -9.24
C GLN A 7 -4.20 1.49 -8.18
N GLU A 8 -3.62 1.32 -7.00
CA GLU A 8 -3.63 2.33 -5.95
C GLU A 8 -2.94 3.63 -6.37
N ALA A 9 -1.79 3.55 -7.07
CA ALA A 9 -1.12 4.72 -7.63
C ALA A 9 -1.98 5.43 -8.70
N LEU A 10 -2.69 4.67 -9.54
CA LEU A 10 -3.62 5.21 -10.54
C LEU A 10 -4.80 5.92 -9.87
N ASP A 11 -5.32 5.38 -8.78
CA ASP A 11 -6.39 5.99 -7.97
C ASP A 11 -5.90 7.25 -7.25
N ALA A 12 -4.71 7.22 -6.65
CA ALA A 12 -4.08 8.39 -6.05
C ALA A 12 -3.89 9.53 -7.06
N LEU A 13 -3.34 9.23 -8.24
CA LEU A 13 -3.20 10.20 -9.34
C LEU A 13 -4.54 10.73 -9.88
N SER A 14 -5.64 10.02 -9.60
CA SER A 14 -7.01 10.41 -9.97
C SER A 14 -7.78 11.09 -8.84
N GLY A 15 -7.11 11.42 -7.72
CA GLY A 15 -7.74 12.06 -6.55
C GLY A 15 -8.59 11.13 -5.69
N ARG A 16 -8.43 9.80 -5.82
CA ARG A 16 -9.10 8.76 -5.03
C ARG A 16 -8.15 7.95 -4.15
N GLY A 17 -6.94 8.47 -3.90
CA GLY A 17 -5.94 7.79 -3.09
C GLY A 17 -6.24 7.87 -1.61
N ASP A 18 -5.65 6.93 -0.86
CA ASP A 18 -5.55 7.00 0.60
C ASP A 18 -4.88 8.32 1.04
N GLU A 19 -5.46 8.99 2.04
CA GLU A 19 -5.00 10.31 2.49
C GLU A 19 -3.55 10.29 2.99
N GLU A 20 -3.12 9.20 3.60
CA GLU A 20 -1.80 9.06 4.21
C GLU A 20 -0.74 8.80 3.14
N LEU A 21 -1.08 7.97 2.14
CA LEU A 21 -0.26 7.82 0.94
C LEU A 21 -0.06 9.18 0.25
N LEU A 22 -1.13 9.96 0.10
CA LEU A 22 -1.06 11.29 -0.51
C LEU A 22 -0.22 12.25 0.33
N GLU A 23 -0.36 12.24 1.67
CA GLU A 23 0.43 13.08 2.56
C GLU A 23 1.94 12.85 2.36
N VAL A 24 2.37 11.58 2.38
CA VAL A 24 3.79 11.23 2.20
C VAL A 24 4.27 11.63 0.80
N CYS A 25 3.50 11.30 -0.24
CA CYS A 25 3.84 11.64 -1.62
C CYS A 25 4.01 13.15 -1.82
N LEU A 26 3.07 13.95 -1.30
CA LEU A 26 3.10 15.41 -1.44
C LEU A 26 4.26 16.04 -0.66
N ARG A 27 4.56 15.54 0.55
CA ARG A 27 5.71 16.00 1.33
C ARG A 27 7.03 15.71 0.60
N VAL A 28 7.24 14.48 0.12
CA VAL A 28 8.44 14.12 -0.65
C VAL A 28 8.54 14.94 -1.94
N THR A 29 7.42 15.17 -2.64
CA THR A 29 7.40 15.97 -3.86
C THR A 29 7.82 17.42 -3.59
N ARG A 30 7.38 18.03 -2.47
CA ARG A 30 7.79 19.38 -2.08
C ARG A 30 9.29 19.47 -1.86
N GLU A 31 9.88 18.52 -1.13
CA GLU A 31 11.34 18.48 -0.92
C GLU A 31 12.11 18.34 -2.25
N MET A 32 11.63 17.47 -3.14
CA MET A 32 12.23 17.31 -4.47
C MET A 32 12.15 18.61 -5.30
N CYS A 33 11.02 19.30 -5.26
CA CYS A 33 10.83 20.58 -5.92
C CYS A 33 11.77 21.65 -5.36
N GLU A 34 11.89 21.76 -4.03
CA GLU A 34 12.81 22.70 -3.38
C GLU A 34 14.27 22.44 -3.77
N LEU A 35 14.72 21.18 -3.73
CA LEU A 35 16.07 20.78 -4.12
C LEU A 35 16.37 21.06 -5.59
N ALA A 36 15.37 20.93 -6.46
CA ALA A 36 15.49 21.18 -7.88
C ALA A 36 15.27 22.65 -8.27
N GLY A 37 14.91 23.54 -7.33
CA GLY A 37 14.55 24.92 -7.61
C GLY A 37 13.27 25.08 -8.43
N VAL A 38 12.36 24.09 -8.37
CA VAL A 38 11.09 24.08 -9.07
C VAL A 38 10.00 24.70 -8.19
N GLN A 39 9.40 25.79 -8.65
CA GLN A 39 8.25 26.40 -7.98
C GLN A 39 6.95 25.81 -8.53
N ALA A 40 6.37 24.87 -7.79
CA ALA A 40 5.10 24.23 -8.13
C ALA A 40 4.27 23.93 -6.87
N ASP A 41 2.95 24.02 -7.00
CA ASP A 41 2.00 23.50 -6.01
C ASP A 41 1.64 22.06 -6.40
N ALA A 42 2.28 21.10 -5.73
CA ALA A 42 2.10 19.68 -6.00
C ALA A 42 0.64 19.22 -5.85
N GLU A 43 -0.11 19.79 -4.89
CA GLU A 43 -1.51 19.44 -4.72
C GLU A 43 -2.37 19.97 -5.86
N LYS A 44 -2.09 21.19 -6.34
CA LYS A 44 -2.79 21.74 -7.49
C LYS A 44 -2.52 20.93 -8.76
N VAL A 45 -1.28 20.47 -8.96
CA VAL A 45 -0.90 19.60 -10.09
C VAL A 45 -1.58 18.24 -10.00
N LEU A 46 -1.66 17.66 -8.79
CA LEU A 46 -2.40 16.42 -8.58
C LEU A 46 -3.89 16.59 -8.91
N ARG A 47 -4.53 17.62 -8.35
CA ARG A 47 -5.95 17.93 -8.57
C ARG A 47 -6.29 18.25 -10.03
N SER A 48 -5.33 18.76 -10.80
CA SER A 48 -5.56 19.08 -12.21
C SER A 48 -5.51 17.86 -13.14
N GLY A 49 -5.12 16.68 -12.64
CA GLY A 49 -4.93 15.47 -13.46
C GLY A 49 -3.61 15.44 -14.24
N ALA A 50 -2.79 16.48 -14.17
CA ALA A 50 -1.54 16.55 -14.93
C ALA A 50 -0.53 15.46 -14.50
N GLY A 51 -0.56 15.06 -13.22
CA GLY A 51 0.23 13.91 -12.75
C GLY A 51 -0.16 12.60 -13.43
N ARG A 52 -1.47 12.38 -13.64
CA ARG A 52 -1.99 11.21 -14.34
C ARG A 52 -1.61 11.20 -15.82
N GLU A 53 -1.78 12.33 -16.49
CA GLU A 53 -1.38 12.49 -17.90
C GLU A 53 0.12 12.21 -18.08
N LYS A 54 0.95 12.71 -17.15
CA LYS A 54 2.40 12.48 -17.20
C LYS A 54 2.77 11.02 -16.97
N PHE A 55 2.08 10.33 -16.05
CA PHE A 55 2.25 8.90 -15.82
C PHE A 55 1.90 8.09 -17.08
N GLU A 56 0.79 8.39 -17.75
CA GLU A 56 0.38 7.70 -18.98
C GLU A 56 1.35 7.96 -20.13
N ALA A 57 1.85 9.19 -20.28
CA ALA A 57 2.88 9.50 -21.26
C ALA A 57 4.19 8.75 -20.98
N MET A 58 4.60 8.64 -19.71
CA MET A 58 5.77 7.86 -19.29
C MET A 58 5.59 6.36 -19.59
N LEU A 59 4.39 5.82 -19.35
CA LEU A 59 4.05 4.43 -19.63
C LEU A 59 4.11 4.15 -21.14
N ALA A 60 3.47 4.98 -21.95
CA ALA A 60 3.46 4.85 -23.41
C ALA A 60 4.87 4.92 -24.01
N ALA A 61 5.72 5.82 -23.49
CA ALA A 61 7.11 5.95 -23.92
C ALA A 61 7.96 4.68 -23.65
N GLN A 62 7.53 3.83 -22.72
CA GLN A 62 8.17 2.55 -22.38
C GLN A 62 7.44 1.34 -22.99
N GLY A 63 6.48 1.56 -23.88
CA GLY A 63 5.70 0.49 -24.52
C GLY A 63 4.65 -0.16 -23.62
N GLY A 64 4.27 0.50 -22.53
CA GLY A 64 3.19 0.05 -21.65
C GLY A 64 1.80 0.41 -22.21
N HIS A 65 0.81 -0.39 -21.83
CA HIS A 65 -0.55 -0.37 -22.39
C HIS A 65 -1.58 -0.51 -21.29
N LEU A 66 -2.03 0.61 -20.71
CA LEU A 66 -2.95 0.58 -19.58
C LEU A 66 -4.37 0.15 -19.98
N GLU A 67 -4.75 0.40 -21.23
CA GLU A 67 -6.03 0.00 -21.82
C GLU A 67 -6.25 -1.51 -21.84
N ARG A 68 -5.18 -2.31 -21.70
CA ARG A 68 -5.26 -3.78 -21.59
C ARG A 68 -5.71 -4.25 -20.21
N GLY A 69 -5.82 -3.34 -19.25
CA GLY A 69 -6.16 -3.64 -17.87
C GLY A 69 -4.97 -4.19 -17.07
N LEU A 70 -5.13 -4.17 -15.75
CA LEU A 70 -4.18 -4.76 -14.82
C LEU A 70 -4.54 -6.23 -14.53
N PRO A 71 -3.55 -7.11 -14.30
CA PRO A 71 -3.82 -8.49 -13.89
C PRO A 71 -4.67 -8.56 -12.62
N VAL A 72 -5.66 -9.46 -12.61
CA VAL A 72 -6.56 -9.70 -11.47
C VAL A 72 -6.37 -11.12 -10.97
N ALA A 73 -6.27 -11.27 -9.64
CA ALA A 73 -6.07 -12.57 -9.02
C ALA A 73 -7.32 -13.45 -9.15
N ALA A 74 -7.10 -14.73 -9.48
CA ALA A 74 -8.17 -15.72 -9.61
C ALA A 74 -8.82 -16.08 -8.27
N VAL A 75 -8.06 -15.96 -7.16
CA VAL A 75 -8.51 -16.25 -5.80
C VAL A 75 -8.34 -14.99 -4.94
N GLN A 76 -9.42 -14.60 -4.27
CA GLN A 76 -9.47 -13.45 -3.37
C GLN A 76 -10.20 -13.89 -2.10
N VAL A 77 -9.49 -13.94 -0.97
CA VAL A 77 -10.03 -14.51 0.27
C VAL A 77 -9.68 -13.63 1.46
N ALA A 78 -10.69 -13.26 2.23
CA ALA A 78 -10.52 -12.48 3.45
C ALA A 78 -9.92 -13.34 4.59
N VAL A 79 -8.84 -12.84 5.19
CA VAL A 79 -8.39 -13.25 6.51
C VAL A 79 -9.13 -12.39 7.53
N LYS A 80 -9.83 -13.05 8.46
CA LYS A 80 -10.77 -12.41 9.38
C LYS A 80 -10.21 -12.27 10.79
N ALA A 81 -10.66 -11.27 11.54
CA ALA A 81 -10.37 -11.13 12.95
C ALA A 81 -10.87 -12.36 13.74
N ASP A 82 -10.09 -12.84 14.69
CA ASP A 82 -10.45 -13.96 15.57
C ASP A 82 -11.12 -13.52 16.87
N ARG A 83 -11.04 -12.23 17.19
CA ARG A 83 -11.65 -11.58 18.35
C ARG A 83 -12.02 -10.12 18.06
N ASP A 84 -12.82 -9.55 18.95
CA ASP A 84 -13.15 -8.13 18.95
C ASP A 84 -11.98 -7.30 19.52
N GLY A 85 -11.85 -6.04 19.10
CA GLY A 85 -10.91 -5.09 19.67
C GLY A 85 -10.54 -3.96 18.71
N TYR A 86 -9.33 -3.42 18.88
CA TYR A 86 -8.72 -2.40 18.02
C TYR A 86 -7.42 -2.91 17.43
N VAL A 87 -7.12 -2.59 16.17
CA VAL A 87 -5.83 -2.93 15.55
C VAL A 87 -4.74 -2.05 16.18
N GLY A 88 -3.92 -2.62 17.04
CA GLY A 88 -2.81 -1.93 17.71
C GLY A 88 -1.55 -1.84 16.86
N ALA A 89 -1.25 -2.89 16.11
CA ALA A 89 -0.13 -2.92 15.18
C ALA A 89 -0.37 -3.93 14.06
N ILE A 90 0.32 -3.73 12.94
CA ILE A 90 0.38 -4.67 11.83
C ILE A 90 1.86 -5.00 11.58
N ASP A 91 2.24 -6.26 11.64
CA ASP A 91 3.59 -6.71 11.31
C ASP A 91 3.81 -6.65 9.79
N ALA A 92 4.30 -5.51 9.31
CA ALA A 92 4.57 -5.29 7.89
C ALA A 92 5.62 -6.25 7.31
N LEU A 93 6.60 -6.70 8.12
CA LEU A 93 7.61 -7.66 7.67
C LEU A 93 6.95 -9.01 7.40
N GLU A 94 6.11 -9.48 8.32
CA GLU A 94 5.38 -10.74 8.16
C GLU A 94 4.45 -10.70 6.95
N ILE A 95 3.81 -9.55 6.66
CA ILE A 95 3.03 -9.36 5.43
C ILE A 95 3.89 -9.43 4.18
N GLY A 96 5.07 -8.80 4.19
CA GLY A 96 6.03 -8.91 3.08
C GLY A 96 6.49 -10.34 2.83
N LEU A 97 6.84 -11.08 3.89
CA LEU A 97 7.27 -12.49 3.82
C LEU A 97 6.13 -13.39 3.35
N SER A 98 4.92 -13.21 3.88
CA SER A 98 3.72 -13.93 3.41
C SER A 98 3.41 -13.59 1.95
N GLY A 99 3.72 -12.37 1.51
CA GLY A 99 3.64 -11.93 0.12
C GLY A 99 4.52 -12.76 -0.81
N ALA A 100 5.78 -12.99 -0.42
CA ALA A 100 6.68 -13.86 -1.19
C ALA A 100 6.11 -15.28 -1.34
N ASP A 101 5.50 -15.82 -0.28
CA ASP A 101 4.88 -17.15 -0.31
C ASP A 101 3.67 -17.24 -1.25
N ILE A 102 2.90 -16.15 -1.42
CA ILE A 102 1.77 -16.11 -2.35
C ILE A 102 2.14 -15.57 -3.74
N GLY A 103 3.43 -15.40 -4.03
CA GLY A 103 3.97 -15.04 -5.35
C GLY A 103 4.11 -13.55 -5.67
N VAL A 104 3.97 -12.65 -4.69
CA VAL A 104 4.22 -11.20 -4.87
C VAL A 104 5.67 -10.94 -5.27
N GLY A 105 6.59 -11.73 -4.72
CA GLY A 105 8.02 -11.56 -4.86
C GLY A 105 8.73 -12.83 -5.29
N ARG A 106 10.05 -12.77 -5.22
CA ARG A 106 10.94 -13.89 -5.54
C ARG A 106 11.62 -14.38 -4.27
N ILE A 107 11.62 -15.69 -4.02
CA ILE A 107 12.45 -16.29 -2.97
C ILE A 107 13.84 -16.56 -3.55
N ARG A 108 13.89 -17.02 -4.81
CA ARG A 108 15.10 -17.19 -5.63
C ARG A 108 15.00 -16.35 -6.88
N LYS A 109 16.15 -15.96 -7.44
CA LYS A 109 16.23 -15.07 -8.61
C LYS A 109 15.40 -15.57 -9.80
N GLU A 110 15.30 -16.88 -9.97
CA GLU A 110 14.62 -17.56 -11.08
C GLU A 110 13.11 -17.71 -10.89
N ASP A 111 12.60 -17.41 -9.69
CA ASP A 111 11.18 -17.56 -9.38
C ASP A 111 10.33 -16.61 -10.24
N LYS A 112 9.19 -17.14 -10.69
CA LYS A 112 8.17 -16.34 -11.37
C LYS A 112 7.40 -15.54 -10.32
N VAL A 113 7.22 -14.26 -10.60
CA VAL A 113 6.32 -13.38 -9.86
C VAL A 113 4.92 -13.51 -10.46
N ASP A 114 3.90 -13.59 -9.61
CA ASP A 114 2.52 -13.32 -10.01
C ASP A 114 2.23 -11.83 -9.84
N PRO A 115 2.06 -11.07 -10.94
CA PRO A 115 1.75 -9.66 -10.85
C PRO A 115 0.38 -9.38 -10.21
N ALA A 116 -0.54 -10.34 -10.23
CA ALA A 116 -1.87 -10.18 -9.64
C ALA A 116 -1.90 -10.44 -8.13
N ALA A 117 -0.85 -11.06 -7.57
CA ALA A 117 -0.79 -11.43 -6.18
C ALA A 117 -0.55 -10.22 -5.26
N GLY A 118 -1.10 -10.29 -4.04
CA GLY A 118 -0.86 -9.31 -2.99
C GLY A 118 -1.93 -9.30 -1.91
N PHE A 119 -1.96 -8.20 -1.17
CA PHE A 119 -2.87 -7.99 -0.06
C PHE A 119 -3.59 -6.65 -0.24
N VAL A 120 -4.88 -6.62 0.07
CA VAL A 120 -5.68 -5.40 0.23
C VAL A 120 -6.10 -5.33 1.69
N LEU A 121 -5.65 -4.29 2.39
CA LEU A 121 -5.90 -4.13 3.82
C LEU A 121 -7.32 -3.57 4.02
N GLU A 122 -8.09 -4.21 4.90
CA GLU A 122 -9.46 -3.80 5.24
C GLU A 122 -9.52 -3.15 6.63
N ALA A 123 -8.58 -3.52 7.52
CA ALA A 123 -8.45 -2.94 8.86
C ALA A 123 -7.04 -2.39 9.08
N GLN A 124 -6.91 -1.06 9.13
CA GLN A 124 -5.66 -0.36 9.41
C GLN A 124 -5.44 -0.17 10.93
N VAL A 125 -4.22 0.21 11.33
CA VAL A 125 -3.91 0.54 12.73
C VAL A 125 -4.85 1.64 13.26
N GLY A 126 -5.44 1.41 14.43
CA GLY A 126 -6.46 2.26 15.04
C GLY A 126 -7.90 1.85 14.72
N ALA A 127 -8.12 1.01 13.70
CA ALA A 127 -9.46 0.54 13.36
C ALA A 127 -10.02 -0.36 14.47
N ARG A 128 -11.30 -0.17 14.80
CA ARG A 128 -12.07 -1.14 15.60
C ARG A 128 -12.51 -2.28 14.71
N VAL A 129 -12.37 -3.51 15.19
CA VAL A 129 -12.76 -4.73 14.49
C VAL A 129 -13.58 -5.65 15.39
N SER A 130 -14.52 -6.37 14.79
CA SER A 130 -15.27 -7.45 15.42
C SER A 130 -14.81 -8.82 14.91
N LYS A 131 -14.94 -9.86 15.73
CA LYS A 131 -14.65 -11.24 15.33
C LYS A 131 -15.41 -11.60 14.05
N GLY A 132 -14.68 -12.07 13.06
CA GLY A 132 -15.22 -12.46 11.76
C GLY A 132 -15.24 -11.33 10.71
N GLU A 133 -14.93 -10.10 11.08
CA GLU A 133 -14.70 -9.00 10.13
C GLU A 133 -13.37 -9.20 9.38
N PRO A 134 -13.28 -8.77 8.11
CA PRO A 134 -12.05 -8.90 7.34
C PRO A 134 -10.97 -7.95 7.88
N LEU A 135 -9.75 -8.47 8.05
CA LEU A 135 -8.56 -7.68 8.36
C LEU A 135 -7.83 -7.29 7.06
N VAL A 136 -7.77 -8.25 6.14
CA VAL A 136 -7.06 -8.16 4.87
C VAL A 136 -7.63 -9.19 3.90
N VAL A 137 -7.67 -8.85 2.62
CA VAL A 137 -7.98 -9.78 1.53
C VAL A 137 -6.67 -10.23 0.87
N VAL A 138 -6.50 -11.55 0.76
CA VAL A 138 -5.36 -12.17 0.09
C VAL A 138 -5.72 -12.42 -1.37
N HIS A 139 -4.94 -11.85 -2.28
CA HIS A 139 -5.07 -12.00 -3.73
C HIS A 139 -3.96 -12.93 -4.23
N THR A 140 -4.32 -14.05 -4.87
CA THR A 140 -3.37 -15.01 -5.43
C THR A 140 -4.06 -15.94 -6.45
N TRP A 141 -3.35 -16.92 -7.01
CA TRP A 141 -3.91 -17.86 -7.99
C TRP A 141 -4.40 -19.18 -7.38
N SER A 142 -4.08 -19.48 -6.11
CA SER A 142 -4.40 -20.76 -5.48
C SER A 142 -4.92 -20.59 -4.05
N ARG A 143 -5.99 -21.32 -3.75
CA ARG A 143 -6.59 -21.34 -2.41
C ARG A 143 -5.67 -21.99 -1.39
N GLU A 144 -4.90 -22.98 -1.80
CA GLU A 144 -3.91 -23.66 -0.95
C GLU A 144 -2.83 -22.68 -0.46
N LEU A 145 -2.44 -21.71 -1.29
CA LEU A 145 -1.50 -20.64 -0.90
C LEU A 145 -2.10 -19.74 0.18
N VAL A 146 -3.37 -19.36 0.02
CA VAL A 146 -4.11 -18.59 1.04
C VAL A 146 -4.14 -19.34 2.36
N ASP A 147 -4.53 -20.61 2.34
CA ASP A 147 -4.67 -21.43 3.55
C ASP A 147 -3.31 -21.57 4.26
N ARG A 148 -2.21 -21.68 3.49
CA ARG A 148 -0.84 -21.72 4.03
C ARG A 148 -0.43 -20.45 4.76
N VAL A 149 -0.75 -19.26 4.23
CA VAL A 149 -0.32 -17.99 4.83
C VAL A 149 -1.31 -17.44 5.87
N THR A 150 -2.57 -17.88 5.84
CA THR A 150 -3.64 -17.37 6.72
C THR A 150 -3.28 -17.31 8.20
N PRO A 151 -2.65 -18.34 8.83
CA PRO A 151 -2.30 -18.27 10.24
C PRO A 151 -1.30 -17.15 10.56
N ARG A 152 -0.28 -16.99 9.71
CA ARG A 152 0.76 -15.95 9.84
C ARG A 152 0.21 -14.57 9.56
N VAL A 153 -0.53 -14.42 8.48
CA VAL A 153 -1.20 -13.17 8.09
C VAL A 153 -2.17 -12.73 9.19
N ARG A 154 -2.95 -13.62 9.80
CA ARG A 154 -3.83 -13.25 10.93
C ARG A 154 -3.02 -12.80 12.15
N ALA A 155 -1.96 -13.54 12.49
CA ALA A 155 -1.11 -13.22 13.62
C ALA A 155 -0.37 -11.87 13.46
N ALA A 156 -0.15 -11.43 12.22
CA ALA A 156 0.41 -10.12 11.92
C ALA A 156 -0.49 -8.95 12.37
N TRP A 157 -1.80 -9.16 12.59
CA TRP A 157 -2.69 -8.16 13.17
C TRP A 157 -2.74 -8.28 14.68
N HIS A 158 -2.06 -7.37 15.37
CA HIS A 158 -2.07 -7.30 16.81
C HIS A 158 -3.32 -6.55 17.29
N ILE A 159 -4.36 -7.28 17.65
CA ILE A 159 -5.60 -6.71 18.19
C ILE A 159 -5.42 -6.43 19.70
N VAL A 160 -5.86 -5.26 20.19
CA VAL A 160 -5.82 -4.86 21.61
C VAL A 160 -7.22 -4.45 22.10
N ASP A 161 -7.40 -4.32 23.42
CA ASP A 161 -8.68 -4.06 24.09
C ASP A 161 -8.98 -2.58 24.35
N HIS A 162 -8.07 -1.69 23.97
CA HIS A 162 -8.19 -0.25 24.14
C HIS A 162 -8.03 0.45 22.79
N GLU A 163 -8.59 1.64 22.68
CA GLU A 163 -8.46 2.47 21.48
C GLU A 163 -7.00 2.85 21.22
N VAL A 164 -6.60 2.78 19.95
CA VAL A 164 -5.22 3.04 19.52
C VAL A 164 -5.22 4.27 18.64
N ARG A 165 -4.49 5.31 19.07
CA ARG A 165 -4.24 6.46 18.21
C ARG A 165 -3.13 6.11 17.23
N ARG A 166 -3.41 6.27 15.94
CA ARG A 166 -2.45 6.05 14.88
C ARG A 166 -1.29 7.07 14.98
N PRO A 167 -0.02 6.64 14.88
CA PRO A 167 1.12 7.56 14.84
C PRO A 167 1.13 8.35 13.52
N PRO A 168 1.78 9.52 13.47
CA PRO A 168 1.96 10.27 12.23
C PRO A 168 2.88 9.52 11.26
N HIS A 169 2.57 9.59 9.96
CA HIS A 169 3.32 8.89 8.90
C HIS A 169 4.64 9.57 8.56
N VAL A 170 4.72 10.88 8.77
CA VAL A 170 5.97 11.63 8.66
C VAL A 170 6.40 12.08 10.04
N LEU A 171 7.51 11.53 10.52
CA LEU A 171 8.02 11.80 11.87
C LEU A 171 8.86 13.08 11.94
N ALA A 172 9.70 13.29 10.93
CA ALA A 172 10.61 14.43 10.88
C ALA A 172 11.12 14.68 9.46
N ARG A 173 11.54 15.93 9.23
CA ARG A 173 12.36 16.37 8.10
C ARG A 173 13.81 16.48 8.58
N VAL A 174 14.74 16.01 7.76
CA VAL A 174 16.18 16.07 8.04
C VAL A 174 16.87 16.79 6.88
N ASP A 175 17.59 17.87 7.18
CA ASP A 175 18.34 18.64 6.20
C ASP A 175 19.69 19.12 6.77
N LYS A 176 20.39 19.96 6.01
CA LYS A 176 21.69 20.53 6.41
C LYS A 176 21.63 21.41 7.68
N SER A 177 20.45 21.86 8.09
CA SER A 177 20.21 22.70 9.27
C SER A 177 19.84 21.89 10.51
N GLY A 178 19.50 20.61 10.35
CA GLY A 178 19.22 19.69 11.44
C GLY A 178 17.95 18.86 11.22
N VAL A 179 17.24 18.60 12.32
CA VAL A 179 16.01 17.78 12.33
C VAL A 179 14.83 18.63 12.77
N THR A 180 13.82 18.74 11.91
CA THR A 180 12.53 19.37 12.22
C THR A 180 11.50 18.26 12.41
N ARG A 181 11.00 18.06 13.63
CA ARG A 181 9.96 17.05 13.89
C ARG A 181 8.61 17.53 13.32
N ALA A 182 7.81 16.61 12.83
CA ALA A 182 6.43 16.90 12.49
C ALA A 182 5.64 17.18 13.79
N ASP A 183 4.67 18.12 13.70
CA ASP A 183 3.76 18.45 14.80
C ASP A 183 2.83 17.27 15.16
#